data_AF-A0A0Q1D7B7-F1
#
_entry.id   AF-A0A0Q1D7B7-F1
#
_cell.length_a   1.000
_cell.length_b   1.000
_cell.length_c   1.000
_cell.angle_alpha   90.00
_cell.angle_beta   90.00
_cell.angle_gamma   90.00
#
_symmetry.space_group_name_H-M   'P 1'
#
loop_
_entity.id
_entity.type
_entity.pdbx_description
1 polymer ?
#
loop_
_entity_poly.entity_id
_entity_poly.type
_entity_poly.pdbx_seq_one_letter_code
_entity_poly.pdbx_strand_id
1 'polypeptide(L)'
;MVFLFMYGRWGLHKLIAIHYINRLPQTAPGVFKTPLFAGLPEKAQEALAKMTPFSPRLGHPEEFARLVCAIVENPMLNGETIRLDGAIRMPPK
;
A
#
# COMPACT_ATOMS: atom_id res chain seq x y z
N MET A 1 -24.53 -20.27 14.36
CA MET A 1 -25.91 -19.78 14.54
C MET A 1 -25.98 -18.37 15.15
N VAL A 2 -25.07 -17.44 14.80
CA VAL A 2 -25.10 -16.03 15.29
C VAL A 2 -25.07 -15.01 14.13
N PHE A 3 -24.92 -15.46 12.89
CA PHE A 3 -24.70 -14.58 11.72
C PHE A 3 -25.97 -14.21 10.92
N LEU A 4 -27.14 -14.78 11.22
CA LEU A 4 -28.33 -14.61 10.37
C LEU A 4 -29.28 -13.49 10.83
N PHE A 5 -29.16 -12.99 12.07
CA PHE A 5 -30.12 -12.02 12.63
C PHE A 5 -29.77 -10.54 12.38
N MET A 6 -28.61 -10.24 11.79
CA MET A 6 -28.17 -8.87 11.50
C MET A 6 -28.46 -8.39 10.06
N TYR A 7 -29.09 -9.23 9.22
CA TYR A 7 -29.37 -8.90 7.80
C TYR A 7 -30.62 -8.02 7.60
N GLY A 8 -31.46 -7.82 8.61
CA GLY A 8 -32.79 -7.22 8.44
C GLY A 8 -32.90 -5.70 8.47
N ARG A 9 -31.81 -4.94 8.72
CA ARG A 9 -31.96 -3.48 8.99
C ARG A 9 -30.88 -2.54 8.44
N TRP A 10 -29.95 -3.03 7.62
CA TRP A 10 -28.80 -2.22 7.20
C TRP A 10 -28.61 -2.35 5.70
N GLY A 11 -28.94 -1.27 4.98
CA GLY A 11 -29.09 -1.24 3.53
C GLY A 11 -27.81 -1.57 2.74
N LEU A 12 -28.06 -1.83 1.45
CA LEU A 12 -27.13 -2.18 0.36
C LEU A 12 -25.74 -1.49 0.42
N HIS A 13 -25.68 -0.27 0.94
CA HIS A 13 -24.46 0.53 1.10
C HIS A 13 -23.36 -0.14 1.94
N LYS A 14 -23.68 -0.94 2.96
CA LYS A 14 -22.66 -1.66 3.76
C LYS A 14 -22.23 -2.97 3.12
N LEU A 15 -23.09 -3.62 2.33
CA LEU A 15 -22.72 -4.83 1.59
C LEU A 15 -21.70 -4.50 0.49
N ILE A 16 -21.87 -3.36 -0.18
CA ILE A 16 -20.89 -2.83 -1.14
C ILE A 16 -19.57 -2.53 -0.41
N ALA A 17 -19.60 -1.90 0.77
CA ALA A 17 -18.39 -1.59 1.52
C ALA A 17 -17.60 -2.84 1.94
N ILE A 18 -18.26 -3.89 2.45
CA ILE A 18 -17.59 -5.15 2.81
C ILE A 18 -17.09 -5.90 1.56
N HIS A 19 -17.85 -5.86 0.46
CA HIS A 19 -17.46 -6.49 -0.81
C HIS A 19 -16.30 -5.76 -1.50
N TYR A 20 -16.15 -4.44 -1.31
CA TYR A 20 -15.03 -3.64 -1.83
C TYR A 20 -13.77 -3.79 -0.96
N ILE A 21 -13.90 -3.94 0.36
CA ILE A 21 -12.73 -4.14 1.26
C ILE A 21 -11.95 -5.41 0.88
N ASN A 22 -12.65 -6.48 0.49
CA ASN A 22 -12.02 -7.72 0.01
C ASN A 22 -11.49 -7.64 -1.43
N ARG A 23 -11.70 -6.51 -2.12
CA ARG A 23 -11.23 -6.30 -3.49
C ARG A 23 -9.97 -5.46 -3.62
N LEU A 24 -9.53 -4.82 -2.54
CA LEU A 24 -8.37 -3.93 -2.60
C LEU A 24 -7.08 -4.78 -2.67
N PRO A 25 -6.27 -4.66 -3.73
CA PRO A 25 -4.90 -5.14 -3.75
C PRO A 25 -4.15 -4.62 -2.52
N GLN A 26 -3.34 -5.48 -1.92
CA GLN A 26 -2.46 -5.07 -0.84
C GLN A 26 -1.27 -4.32 -1.44
N THR A 27 -0.99 -3.13 -0.92
CA THR A 27 0.20 -2.37 -1.33
C THR A 27 1.34 -2.64 -0.36
N ALA A 28 2.49 -3.07 -0.88
CA ALA A 28 3.72 -3.25 -0.12
C ALA A 28 4.72 -2.13 -0.51
N PRO A 29 4.69 -0.97 0.16
CA PRO A 29 5.63 0.11 -0.12
C PRO A 29 7.04 -0.25 0.39
N GLY A 30 8.05 0.11 -0.39
CA GLY A 30 9.45 0.09 0.03
C GLY A 30 9.82 1.29 0.90
N VAL A 31 10.95 1.91 0.59
CA VAL A 31 11.47 3.05 1.34
C VAL A 31 10.84 4.36 0.83
N PHE A 32 10.04 5.02 1.69
CA PHE A 32 9.32 6.26 1.36
C PHE A 32 9.63 7.39 2.33
N LYS A 33 9.53 8.63 1.86
CA LYS A 33 9.64 9.85 2.67
C LYS A 33 8.37 10.04 3.50
N THR A 34 8.22 9.25 4.55
CA THR A 34 7.17 9.41 5.55
C THR A 34 7.78 9.88 6.88
N PRO A 35 6.97 10.39 7.83
CA PRO A 35 7.47 10.75 9.17
C PRO A 35 8.27 9.63 9.85
N LEU A 36 7.96 8.37 9.54
CA LEU A 36 8.69 7.19 10.02
C LEU A 36 10.17 7.21 9.60
N PHE A 37 10.47 7.64 8.38
CA PHE A 37 11.84 7.72 7.85
C PHE A 37 12.50 9.09 8.12
N ALA A 38 11.71 10.14 8.35
CA ALA A 38 12.22 11.47 8.67
C ALA A 38 12.98 11.52 10.02
N GLY A 39 12.68 10.60 10.94
CA GLY A 39 13.40 10.47 12.22
C GLY A 39 14.74 9.73 12.13
N LEU A 40 15.10 9.18 10.97
CA LEU A 40 16.38 8.48 10.79
C LEU A 40 17.53 9.47 10.55
N PRO A 41 18.76 9.17 11.02
CA PRO A 41 19.94 9.95 10.68
C PRO A 41 20.10 10.07 9.16
N GLU A 42 20.58 11.22 8.69
CA GLU A 42 20.75 11.53 7.26
C GLU A 42 21.55 10.44 6.52
N LYS A 43 22.66 9.98 7.12
CA LYS A 43 23.47 8.86 6.59
C LYS A 43 22.68 7.57 6.37
N ALA A 44 21.70 7.27 7.23
CA ALA A 44 20.86 6.09 7.08
C ALA A 44 19.83 6.27 5.96
N GLN A 45 19.28 7.48 5.79
CA GLN A 45 18.38 7.80 4.67
C GLN A 45 19.10 7.70 3.33
N GLU A 46 20.33 8.23 3.24
CA GLU A 46 21.17 8.11 2.04
C GLU A 46 21.56 6.66 1.73
N ALA A 47 21.90 5.87 2.75
CA ALA A 47 22.21 4.45 2.56
C ALA A 47 21.01 3.68 1.99
N LEU A 48 19.81 3.93 2.52
CA LEU A 48 18.57 3.31 2.02
C LEU A 48 18.25 3.77 0.59
N ALA A 49 18.46 5.05 0.27
CA ALA A 49 18.27 5.59 -1.07
C ALA A 49 19.19 4.92 -2.10
N LYS A 50 20.47 4.66 -1.75
CA LYS A 50 21.45 3.97 -2.61
C LYS A 50 21.12 2.50 -2.84
N MET A 51 20.35 1.87 -1.96
CA MET A 51 19.92 0.48 -2.13
C MET A 51 18.81 0.32 -3.18
N THR A 52 18.13 1.40 -3.58
CA THR A 52 17.09 1.38 -4.61
C THR A 52 17.72 1.34 -6.02
N PRO A 53 17.57 0.25 -6.79
CA PRO A 53 18.24 0.08 -8.09
C PRO A 53 17.85 1.12 -9.15
N PHE A 54 16.58 1.52 -9.21
CA PHE A 54 16.10 2.49 -10.20
C PHE A 54 15.38 3.66 -9.50
N SER A 55 15.90 4.86 -9.75
CA SER A 55 15.67 6.07 -8.94
C SER A 55 16.26 5.93 -7.53
N PRO A 56 17.59 6.17 -7.33
CA PRO A 56 18.27 5.99 -6.05
C PRO A 56 17.89 7.09 -5.05
N ARG A 57 16.64 7.07 -4.61
CA ARG A 57 16.02 8.00 -3.68
C ARG A 57 14.94 7.27 -2.88
N LEU A 58 14.51 7.91 -1.80
CA LEU A 58 13.27 7.55 -1.13
C LEU A 58 12.07 7.90 -2.02
N GLY A 59 11.06 7.03 -2.02
CA GLY A 59 9.78 7.27 -2.69
C GLY A 59 9.05 8.47 -2.09
N HIS A 60 8.26 9.15 -2.91
CA HIS A 60 7.43 10.27 -2.50
C HIS A 60 6.01 9.77 -2.16
N PRO A 61 5.35 10.27 -1.09
CA PRO A 61 3.98 9.86 -0.74
C PRO A 61 2.98 9.98 -1.90
N GLU A 62 3.19 10.95 -2.78
CA GLU A 62 2.38 11.16 -3.97
C GLU A 62 2.46 9.99 -4.97
N GLU A 63 3.59 9.28 -5.03
CA GLU A 63 3.75 8.09 -5.89
C GLU A 63 2.93 6.91 -5.36
N PHE A 64 2.85 6.78 -4.03
CA PHE A 64 1.95 5.82 -3.39
C PHE A 64 0.48 6.17 -3.66
N ALA A 65 0.11 7.46 -3.54
CA ALA A 65 -1.25 7.90 -3.83
C ALA A 65 -1.67 7.59 -5.29
N ARG A 66 -0.76 7.79 -6.26
CA ARG A 66 -1.01 7.43 -7.67
C ARG A 66 -1.29 5.94 -7.85
N LEU A 67 -0.57 5.06 -7.14
CA LEU A 67 -0.84 3.63 -7.17
C LEU A 67 -2.23 3.31 -6.61
N VAL A 68 -2.62 3.95 -5.50
CA VAL A 68 -3.95 3.77 -4.91
C VAL A 68 -5.04 4.21 -5.89
N CYS A 69 -4.88 5.34 -6.58
CA CYS A 69 -5.81 5.77 -7.62
C CYS A 69 -5.93 4.72 -8.74
N ALA A 70 -4.80 4.24 -9.27
CA ALA A 70 -4.78 3.24 -10.34
C ALA A 70 -5.45 1.91 -9.92
N ILE A 71 -5.30 1.52 -8.66
CA ILE A 71 -5.97 0.36 -8.06
C ILE A 71 -7.48 0.56 -8.05
N VAL A 72 -7.96 1.71 -7.59
CA VAL A 72 -9.40 2.00 -7.46
C VAL A 72 -10.07 2.13 -8.84
N GLU A 73 -9.34 2.63 -9.84
CA GLU A 73 -9.84 2.81 -11.21
C GLU A 73 -9.92 1.50 -12.00
N ASN A 74 -9.16 0.47 -11.64
CA ASN A 74 -9.11 -0.79 -12.37
C ASN A 74 -9.79 -1.93 -11.58
N PRO A 75 -11.06 -2.29 -11.90
CA PRO A 75 -11.79 -3.33 -11.17
C PRO A 75 -11.21 -4.75 -11.34
N MET A 76 -10.28 -4.95 -12.28
CA MET A 76 -9.58 -6.23 -12.46
C MET A 76 -8.36 -6.37 -11.54
N LEU A 77 -7.87 -5.29 -10.93
CA LEU A 77 -6.84 -5.37 -9.90
C LEU A 77 -7.48 -5.77 -8.56
N ASN A 78 -7.36 -7.05 -8.22
CA ASN A 78 -7.98 -7.62 -7.02
C ASN A 78 -7.14 -8.78 -6.48
N GLY A 79 -7.01 -8.89 -5.16
CA GLY A 79 -6.44 -10.07 -4.49
C GLY A 79 -4.92 -10.25 -4.65
N GLU A 80 -4.23 -9.24 -5.16
CA GLU A 80 -2.79 -9.28 -5.43
C GLU A 80 -2.01 -8.35 -4.50
N THR A 81 -0.71 -8.63 -4.31
CA THR A 81 0.20 -7.73 -3.58
C THR A 81 1.09 -6.96 -4.55
N ILE A 82 0.89 -5.65 -4.64
CA ILE A 82 1.70 -4.79 -5.52
C ILE A 82 2.86 -4.20 -4.71
N ARG A 83 4.08 -4.57 -5.09
CA ARG A 83 5.30 -3.95 -4.55
C ARG A 83 5.56 -2.62 -5.24
N LEU A 84 5.72 -1.57 -4.44
CA LEU A 84 6.10 -0.25 -4.90
C LEU A 84 7.37 0.17 -4.16
N ASP A 85 8.53 -0.20 -4.69
CA ASP A 85 9.78 -0.12 -3.91
C ASP A 85 11.04 0.12 -4.75
N GLY A 86 10.89 0.50 -6.02
CA GLY A 86 12.00 0.74 -6.94
C GLY A 86 12.90 -0.48 -7.17
N ALA A 87 12.36 -1.70 -6.98
CA ALA A 87 13.04 -2.98 -7.06
C ALA A 87 14.05 -3.27 -5.93
N ILE A 88 14.01 -2.52 -4.83
CA ILE A 88 14.86 -2.78 -3.66
C ILE A 88 14.60 -4.20 -3.12
N ARG A 89 15.67 -4.83 -2.64
CA ARG A 89 15.61 -6.06 -1.82
C ARG A 89 16.42 -5.78 -0.58
N MET A 90 15.76 -5.77 0.58
CA MET A 90 16.44 -5.52 1.84
C MET A 90 17.34 -6.71 2.17
N PRO A 91 18.64 -6.49 2.40
CA PRO A 91 19.52 -7.56 2.84
C PRO A 91 19.12 -8.03 4.25
N PRO A 92 19.40 -9.29 4.60
CA PRO A 92 19.29 -9.74 5.99
C PRO A 92 20.19 -8.88 6.89
N LYS A 93 19.68 -8.50 8.06
CA LYS A 93 20.45 -7.81 9.10
C LYS A 93 21.11 -8.81 10.04
#